data_AF-A0A9X4NPR9-F1
#
_entry.id   AF-A0A9X4NPR9-F1
#
_cell.length_a   1.000
_cell.length_b   1.000
_cell.length_c   1.000
_cell.angle_alpha   90.00
_cell.angle_beta   90.00
_cell.angle_gamma   90.00
#
_symmetry.space_group_name_H-M   'P 1'
#
loop_
_entity.id
_entity.type
_entity.pdbx_description
1 polymer ?
#
loop_
_entity_poly.entity_id
_entity_poly.type
_entity_poly.pdbx_seq_one_letter_code
_entity_poly.pdbx_strand_id
1 'polypeptide(L)'
;MTWLVLGLVLFLGVHTVSIVSPTGRNQLVQRMGESTFKGLYALVSFVGLGLIVWGYGLAREAPVLLYALPTGFRHLAALLMLPVFVLLFAAYLPGRIRTATKHPMLLAVKLWALAHLLAQSVTGGTLADVLLFGSFLIWAAADRVSLKRRAAAGLLRSLPLGPARARNDGIALVGGLVVYVVFVLWLHAWLFGVRPFG
;
A
#
# COMPACT_ATOMS: atom_id res chain seq x y z
N MET A 1 10.42 -15.15 -10.29
CA MET A 1 11.00 -14.29 -9.23
C MET A 1 11.59 -12.99 -9.75
N THR A 2 12.45 -13.01 -10.78
CA THR A 2 13.14 -11.81 -11.31
C THR A 2 12.19 -10.64 -11.62
N TRP A 3 11.08 -10.90 -12.31
CA TRP A 3 10.09 -9.87 -12.66
C TRP A 3 9.43 -9.20 -11.45
N LEU A 4 9.10 -10.00 -10.41
CA LEU A 4 8.54 -9.48 -9.17
C LEU A 4 9.56 -8.55 -8.47
N VAL A 5 10.81 -8.99 -8.35
CA VAL A 5 11.87 -8.19 -7.72
C VAL A 5 12.12 -6.91 -8.51
N LEU A 6 12.22 -6.98 -9.84
CA LEU A 6 12.38 -5.79 -10.69
C LEU A 6 11.21 -4.82 -10.53
N GLY A 7 9.97 -5.33 -10.54
CA GLY A 7 8.78 -4.52 -10.31
C GLY A 7 8.78 -3.84 -8.95
N LEU A 8 9.15 -4.55 -7.89
CA LEU A 8 9.29 -4.01 -6.53
C LEU A 8 10.37 -2.92 -6.47
N VAL A 9 11.53 -3.15 -7.09
CA VAL A 9 12.62 -2.16 -7.14
C VAL A 9 12.18 -0.89 -7.87
N LEU A 10 11.52 -1.00 -9.03
CA LEU A 10 11.04 0.16 -9.78
C LEU A 10 9.96 0.90 -9.00
N PHE A 11 8.94 0.18 -8.52
CA PHE A 11 7.80 0.77 -7.83
C PHE A 11 8.22 1.40 -6.49
N LEU A 12 8.84 0.64 -5.59
CA LEU A 12 9.26 1.18 -4.29
C LEU A 12 10.41 2.17 -4.44
N GLY A 13 11.32 1.96 -5.41
CA GLY A 13 12.45 2.84 -5.67
C GLY A 13 12.02 4.25 -6.05
N VAL A 14 11.10 4.40 -7.00
CA VAL A 14 10.59 5.72 -7.38
C VAL A 14 9.85 6.40 -6.23
N HIS A 15 9.15 5.64 -5.39
CA HIS A 15 8.49 6.15 -4.19
C HIS A 15 9.45 6.48 -3.04
N THR A 16 10.69 5.98 -3.09
CA THR A 16 11.73 6.20 -2.07
C THR A 16 12.57 7.46 -2.33
N VAL A 17 12.45 8.09 -3.50
CA VAL A 17 13.21 9.30 -3.85
C VAL A 17 13.07 10.40 -2.79
N SER A 18 11.85 10.63 -2.28
CA SER A 18 11.60 11.63 -1.23
C SER A 18 12.02 11.19 0.17
N ILE A 19 12.30 9.89 0.37
CA ILE A 19 12.82 9.35 1.62
C ILE A 19 14.33 9.61 1.70
N VAL A 20 15.05 9.35 0.59
CA VAL A 20 16.51 9.40 0.52
C VAL A 20 17.04 10.80 0.18
N SER A 21 16.43 11.49 -0.79
CA SER A 21 16.89 12.80 -1.24
C SER A 21 15.72 13.77 -1.53
N PRO A 22 15.14 14.38 -0.49
CA PRO A 22 14.10 15.39 -0.64
C PRO A 22 14.56 16.58 -1.50
N THR A 23 15.81 17.02 -1.30
CA THR A 23 16.40 18.15 -2.04
C THR A 23 16.69 17.76 -3.49
N GLY A 24 17.23 16.56 -3.74
CA GLY A 24 17.47 16.07 -5.10
C GLY A 24 16.19 15.93 -5.90
N ARG A 25 15.11 15.45 -5.26
CA ARG A 25 13.75 15.45 -5.86
C ARG A 25 13.34 16.85 -6.30
N ASN A 26 13.51 17.84 -5.43
CA ASN A 26 13.09 19.21 -5.71
C ASN A 26 13.93 19.84 -6.83
N GLN A 27 15.24 19.59 -6.86
CA GLN A 27 16.12 20.03 -7.95
C GLN A 27 15.73 19.40 -9.29
N LEU A 28 15.42 18.09 -9.31
CA LEU A 28 14.95 17.43 -10.53
C LEU A 28 13.66 18.08 -11.04
N VAL A 29 12.70 18.31 -10.16
CA VAL A 29 11.42 18.97 -10.48
C VAL A 29 11.63 20.39 -11.02
N GLN A 30 12.55 21.15 -10.42
CA GLN A 30 12.91 22.49 -10.90
C GLN A 30 13.54 22.46 -12.29
N ARG A 31 14.35 21.44 -12.61
CA ARG A 31 15.04 21.31 -13.92
C ARG A 31 14.13 20.87 -15.05
N MET A 32 13.25 19.89 -14.82
CA MET A 32 12.43 19.28 -15.89
C MET A 32 10.97 19.74 -15.91
N GLY A 33 10.55 20.51 -14.89
CA GLY A 33 9.16 20.91 -14.69
C GLY A 33 8.33 19.86 -13.93
N GLU A 34 7.32 20.35 -13.21
CA GLU A 34 6.48 19.52 -12.35
C GLU A 34 5.67 18.47 -13.12
N SER A 35 5.11 18.83 -14.28
CA SER A 35 4.31 17.94 -15.11
C SER A 35 5.14 16.79 -15.67
N THR A 36 6.33 17.09 -16.22
CA THR A 36 7.26 16.08 -16.74
C THR A 36 7.71 15.13 -15.65
N PHE A 37 8.09 15.66 -14.48
CA PHE A 37 8.46 14.84 -13.33
C PHE A 37 7.31 13.90 -12.91
N LYS A 38 6.08 14.42 -12.79
CA LYS A 38 4.90 13.63 -12.44
C LYS A 38 4.59 12.57 -13.50
N GLY A 39 4.75 12.89 -14.78
CA GLY A 39 4.55 11.95 -15.90
C GLY A 39 5.55 10.80 -15.85
N LEU A 40 6.85 11.09 -15.71
CA LEU A 40 7.89 10.08 -15.56
C LEU A 40 7.70 9.24 -14.30
N TYR A 41 7.37 9.88 -13.18
CA TYR A 41 7.08 9.20 -11.92
C TYR A 41 5.92 8.22 -12.08
N ALA A 42 4.82 8.66 -12.70
CA ALA A 42 3.65 7.84 -12.95
C ALA A 42 4.00 6.68 -13.89
N LEU A 43 4.73 6.92 -14.98
CA LEU A 43 5.14 5.89 -15.94
C LEU A 43 5.96 4.79 -15.25
N VAL A 44 7.01 5.17 -14.50
CA VAL A 44 7.84 4.20 -13.76
C VAL A 44 7.02 3.44 -12.73
N SER A 45 6.09 4.12 -12.03
CA SER A 45 5.20 3.49 -11.06
C SER A 45 4.26 2.48 -11.74
N PHE A 46 3.67 2.81 -12.89
CA PHE A 46 2.79 1.89 -13.61
C PHE A 46 3.54 0.69 -14.18
N VAL A 47 4.73 0.89 -14.76
CA VAL A 47 5.59 -0.20 -15.23
C VAL A 47 5.98 -1.10 -14.05
N GLY A 48 6.40 -0.53 -12.93
CA GLY A 48 6.73 -1.28 -11.72
C GLY A 48 5.54 -2.08 -11.19
N LEU A 49 4.35 -1.48 -11.13
CA LEU A 49 3.13 -2.16 -10.70
C LEU A 49 2.74 -3.31 -11.65
N GLY A 50 2.80 -3.07 -12.97
CA GLY A 50 2.53 -4.12 -13.97
C GLY A 50 3.48 -5.30 -13.83
N LEU A 51 4.78 -5.04 -13.62
CA LEU A 51 5.78 -6.08 -13.38
C LEU A 51 5.56 -6.81 -12.05
N ILE A 52 5.09 -6.13 -10.99
CA ILE A 52 4.70 -6.80 -9.74
C ILE A 52 3.55 -7.76 -9.99
N VAL A 53 2.48 -7.30 -10.65
CA VAL A 53 1.29 -8.12 -10.94
C VAL A 53 1.67 -9.34 -11.79
N TRP A 54 2.37 -9.11 -12.89
CA TRP A 54 2.82 -10.16 -13.80
C TRP A 54 3.80 -11.13 -13.13
N GLY A 55 4.82 -10.58 -12.44
CA GLY A 55 5.85 -11.37 -11.78
C GLY A 55 5.33 -12.20 -10.62
N TYR A 56 4.34 -11.68 -9.86
CA TYR A 56 3.65 -12.44 -8.82
C TYR A 56 2.70 -13.49 -9.41
N GLY A 57 2.07 -13.19 -10.55
CA GLY A 57 1.32 -14.15 -11.37
C GLY A 57 2.18 -15.36 -11.74
N LEU A 58 3.33 -15.14 -12.37
CA LEU A 58 4.26 -16.22 -12.71
C LEU A 58 4.81 -16.96 -11.48
N ALA A 59 5.04 -16.23 -10.39
CA ALA A 59 5.60 -16.79 -9.15
C ALA A 59 4.68 -17.83 -8.49
N ARG A 60 3.36 -17.72 -8.68
CA ARG A 60 2.39 -18.65 -8.07
C ARG A 60 2.30 -20.00 -8.79
N GLU A 61 2.82 -20.10 -10.01
CA GLU A 61 2.80 -21.35 -10.80
C GLU A 61 3.80 -22.37 -10.25
N ALA A 62 4.91 -21.90 -9.66
CA ALA A 62 5.92 -22.74 -9.00
C ALA A 62 6.27 -22.14 -7.63
N PRO A 63 5.37 -22.28 -6.64
CA PRO A 63 5.52 -21.60 -5.36
C PRO A 63 6.64 -22.21 -4.49
N VAL A 64 7.49 -21.35 -3.94
CA VAL A 64 8.49 -21.74 -2.93
C VAL A 64 7.92 -21.44 -1.55
N LEU A 65 7.50 -22.47 -0.83
CA LEU A 65 6.94 -22.35 0.52
C LEU A 65 8.04 -22.04 1.55
N LEU A 66 7.71 -21.15 2.49
CA LEU A 66 8.59 -20.65 3.55
C LEU A 66 8.01 -20.88 4.95
N TYR A 67 6.70 -20.70 5.13
CA TYR A 67 6.07 -20.88 6.44
C TYR A 67 4.60 -21.27 6.29
N ALA A 68 4.01 -21.78 7.37
CA ALA A 68 2.57 -21.99 7.48
C ALA A 68 2.11 -21.46 8.84
N LEU A 69 0.90 -20.91 8.89
CA LEU A 69 0.27 -20.41 10.11
C LEU A 69 -1.00 -21.23 10.42
N PRO A 70 -1.40 -21.35 11.69
CA PRO A 70 -2.69 -21.95 12.04
C PRO A 70 -3.86 -21.26 11.33
N THR A 71 -4.87 -22.04 10.94
CA THR A 71 -6.02 -21.58 10.14
C THR A 71 -6.78 -20.39 10.73
N GLY A 72 -6.74 -20.20 12.05
CA GLY A 72 -7.37 -19.06 12.74
C GLY A 72 -6.84 -17.68 12.29
N PHE A 73 -5.59 -17.61 11.81
CA PHE A 73 -4.96 -16.34 11.43
C PHE A 73 -5.64 -15.65 10.24
N ARG A 74 -6.35 -16.38 9.37
CA ARG A 74 -7.16 -15.77 8.30
C ARG A 74 -8.26 -14.84 8.83
N HIS A 75 -8.84 -15.16 9.99
CA HIS A 75 -9.89 -14.33 10.60
C HIS A 75 -9.29 -13.06 11.19
N LEU A 76 -8.10 -13.16 11.79
CA LEU A 76 -7.33 -11.99 12.23
C LEU A 76 -6.95 -11.11 11.04
N ALA A 77 -6.47 -11.69 9.94
CA ALA A 77 -6.17 -10.96 8.70
C ALA A 77 -7.40 -10.24 8.15
N ALA A 78 -8.55 -10.92 8.09
CA ALA A 78 -9.81 -10.33 7.66
C ALA A 78 -10.26 -9.17 8.56
N LEU A 79 -10.09 -9.30 9.88
CA LEU A 79 -10.37 -8.24 10.85
C LEU A 79 -9.44 -7.03 10.65
N LEU A 80 -8.14 -7.26 10.44
CA LEU A 80 -7.16 -6.20 10.16
C LEU A 80 -7.44 -5.48 8.84
N MET A 81 -8.06 -6.16 7.87
CA MET A 81 -8.44 -5.57 6.58
C MET A 81 -9.68 -4.66 6.65
N LEU A 82 -10.54 -4.76 7.67
CA LEU A 82 -11.71 -3.87 7.83
C LEU A 82 -11.34 -2.38 7.80
N PRO A 83 -10.40 -1.89 8.65
CA PRO A 83 -10.02 -0.48 8.62
C PRO A 83 -9.24 -0.10 7.36
N VAL A 84 -8.64 -1.03 6.62
CA VAL A 84 -7.79 -0.71 5.46
C VAL A 84 -8.56 0.09 4.41
N PHE A 85 -9.73 -0.38 3.99
CA PHE A 85 -10.52 0.30 2.96
C PHE A 85 -11.06 1.65 3.45
N VAL A 86 -11.47 1.75 4.72
CA VAL A 86 -11.87 3.02 5.33
C VAL A 86 -10.72 4.03 5.31
N LEU A 87 -9.52 3.60 5.65
CA LEU A 87 -8.32 4.42 5.66
C LEU A 87 -7.92 4.88 4.24
N LEU A 88 -8.09 4.03 3.22
CA LEU A 88 -7.84 4.41 1.82
C LEU A 88 -8.76 5.57 1.39
N PHE A 89 -10.03 5.55 1.75
CA PHE A 89 -10.95 6.67 1.50
C PHE A 89 -10.57 7.91 2.33
N ALA A 90 -10.28 7.73 3.62
CA ALA A 90 -9.90 8.80 4.53
C ALA A 90 -8.60 9.51 4.12
N ALA A 91 -7.74 8.87 3.31
CA ALA A 91 -6.55 9.50 2.76
C ALA A 91 -6.85 10.65 1.80
N TYR A 92 -8.01 10.64 1.17
CA TYR A 92 -8.43 11.66 0.20
C TYR A 92 -9.57 12.54 0.73
N LEU A 93 -10.34 12.05 1.70
CA LEU A 93 -11.47 12.74 2.29
C LEU A 93 -11.09 13.40 3.63
N PRO A 94 -10.93 14.74 3.72
CA PRO A 94 -10.55 15.39 4.98
C PRO A 94 -11.66 15.29 6.03
N GLY A 95 -11.39 14.55 7.11
CA GLY A 95 -12.29 14.29 8.24
C GLY A 95 -11.51 13.98 9.52
N ARG A 96 -12.21 13.63 10.60
CA ARG A 96 -11.61 13.29 11.89
C ARG A 96 -10.73 12.04 11.81
N ILE A 97 -11.11 11.05 10.99
CA ILE A 97 -10.33 9.81 10.81
C ILE A 97 -8.94 10.14 10.27
N ARG A 98 -8.87 10.99 9.24
CA ARG A 98 -7.61 11.47 8.67
C ARG A 98 -6.78 12.25 9.69
N THR A 99 -7.40 13.18 10.42
CA THR A 99 -6.72 13.99 11.44
C THR A 99 -6.12 13.12 12.54
N ALA A 100 -6.88 12.14 13.03
CA ALA A 100 -6.43 11.22 14.08
C ALA A 100 -5.28 10.33 13.61
N THR A 101 -5.37 9.79 12.39
CA THR A 101 -4.38 8.85 11.85
C THR A 101 -3.16 9.51 11.23
N LYS A 102 -3.25 10.80 10.85
CA LYS A 102 -2.23 11.66 10.22
C LYS A 102 -1.82 11.21 8.81
N HIS A 103 -1.52 9.93 8.62
CA HIS A 103 -1.12 9.32 7.35
C HIS A 103 -1.94 8.04 7.08
N PRO A 104 -3.25 8.16 6.85
CA PRO A 104 -4.14 7.01 6.68
C PRO A 104 -3.71 6.08 5.55
N MET A 105 -3.17 6.60 4.43
CA MET A 105 -2.64 5.77 3.33
C MET A 105 -1.51 4.84 3.79
N LEU A 106 -0.50 5.37 4.49
CA LEU A 106 0.60 4.53 4.99
C LEU A 106 0.12 3.53 6.06
N LEU A 107 -0.82 3.95 6.91
CA LEU A 107 -1.41 3.03 7.89
C LEU A 107 -2.17 1.89 7.19
N ALA A 108 -2.95 2.21 6.15
CA ALA A 108 -3.64 1.22 5.32
C ALA A 108 -2.66 0.23 4.68
N VAL A 109 -1.58 0.72 4.05
CA VAL A 109 -0.56 -0.14 3.42
C VAL A 109 0.12 -1.06 4.44
N LYS A 110 0.46 -0.56 5.63
CA LYS A 110 1.04 -1.39 6.69
C LYS A 110 0.08 -2.49 7.17
N LEU A 111 -1.17 -2.13 7.44
CA LEU A 111 -2.19 -3.08 7.89
C LEU A 111 -2.51 -4.10 6.80
N TRP A 112 -2.63 -3.67 5.54
CA TRP A 112 -2.82 -4.54 4.38
C TRP A 112 -1.67 -5.54 4.24
N ALA A 113 -0.43 -5.06 4.24
CA ALA A 113 0.75 -5.92 4.09
C ALA A 113 0.86 -6.94 5.23
N LEU A 114 0.66 -6.50 6.48
CA LEU A 114 0.64 -7.39 7.63
C LEU A 114 -0.49 -8.42 7.53
N ALA A 115 -1.70 -7.99 7.19
CA ALA A 115 -2.84 -8.87 7.05
C ALA A 115 -2.58 -9.96 5.98
N HIS A 116 -1.96 -9.63 4.86
CA HIS A 116 -1.67 -10.62 3.81
C HIS A 116 -0.60 -11.63 4.24
N LEU A 117 0.43 -11.20 4.97
CA LEU A 117 1.38 -12.14 5.58
C LEU A 117 0.70 -13.08 6.59
N LEU A 118 -0.30 -12.60 7.34
CA LEU A 118 -1.05 -13.44 8.28
C LEU A 118 -2.11 -14.33 7.59
N ALA A 119 -2.70 -13.86 6.48
CA ALA A 119 -3.74 -14.57 5.73
C ALA A 119 -3.26 -15.91 5.16
N GLN A 120 -1.95 -16.01 5.03
CA GLN A 120 -1.21 -17.12 4.47
C GLN A 120 -1.35 -18.47 5.21
N SER A 121 -2.09 -18.48 6.32
CA SER A 121 -2.64 -19.69 6.94
C SER A 121 -3.44 -20.61 6.01
N VAL A 122 -4.00 -20.09 4.90
CA VAL A 122 -4.84 -20.85 3.96
C VAL A 122 -4.02 -21.50 2.85
N THR A 123 -2.99 -20.82 2.36
CA THR A 123 -2.24 -21.21 1.15
C THR A 123 -0.81 -21.64 1.42
N GLY A 124 -0.29 -21.43 2.63
CA GLY A 124 1.13 -21.59 2.96
C GLY A 124 1.96 -20.44 2.37
N GLY A 125 2.81 -19.82 3.17
CA GLY A 125 3.51 -18.60 2.80
C GLY A 125 4.63 -18.82 1.85
N THR A 126 4.55 -18.20 0.69
CA THR A 126 5.56 -18.32 -0.34
C THR A 126 6.60 -17.22 -0.21
N LEU A 127 7.76 -17.46 -0.81
CA LEU A 127 8.78 -16.43 -1.00
C LEU A 127 8.22 -15.21 -1.71
N ALA A 128 7.31 -15.38 -2.68
CA ALA A 128 6.69 -14.27 -3.39
C ALA A 128 5.80 -13.42 -2.47
N ASP A 129 5.05 -14.04 -1.56
CA ASP A 129 4.22 -13.33 -0.56
C ASP A 129 5.09 -12.51 0.38
N VAL A 130 6.17 -13.11 0.90
CA VAL A 130 7.10 -12.41 1.79
C VAL A 130 7.78 -11.25 1.09
N LEU A 131 8.24 -11.44 -0.15
CA LEU A 131 8.87 -10.38 -0.92
C LEU A 131 7.90 -9.24 -1.22
N LEU A 132 6.67 -9.55 -1.67
CA LEU A 132 5.68 -8.54 -1.98
C LEU A 132 5.23 -7.80 -0.72
N PHE A 133 4.58 -8.48 0.23
CA PHE A 133 3.98 -7.81 1.37
C PHE A 133 5.04 -7.32 2.37
N GLY A 134 6.11 -8.08 2.58
CA GLY A 134 7.21 -7.69 3.47
C GLY A 134 7.93 -6.43 2.99
N SER A 135 8.21 -6.30 1.68
CA SER A 135 8.87 -5.10 1.15
C SER A 135 8.00 -3.85 1.30
N PHE A 136 6.70 -3.95 1.02
CA PHE A 136 5.75 -2.84 1.24
C PHE A 136 5.63 -2.48 2.73
N LEU A 137 5.63 -3.47 3.63
CA LEU A 137 5.57 -3.22 5.08
C LEU A 137 6.81 -2.48 5.58
N ILE A 138 8.01 -2.94 5.18
CA ILE A 138 9.30 -2.32 5.51
C ILE A 138 9.34 -0.90 4.93
N TRP A 139 9.01 -0.75 3.65
CA TRP A 139 8.99 0.53 2.96
C TRP A 139 8.03 1.52 3.63
N ALA A 140 6.79 1.11 3.94
CA ALA A 140 5.81 1.98 4.57
C ALA A 140 6.22 2.40 5.99
N ALA A 141 6.91 1.53 6.74
CA ALA A 141 7.52 1.89 8.02
C ALA A 141 8.65 2.91 7.85
N ALA A 142 9.54 2.70 6.88
CA ALA A 142 10.64 3.62 6.57
C ALA A 142 10.11 5.00 6.13
N ASP A 143 9.12 5.05 5.24
CA ASP A 143 8.50 6.32 4.81
C ASP A 143 7.80 7.02 5.97
N ARG A 144 7.13 6.29 6.86
CA ARG A 144 6.50 6.88 8.06
C ARG A 144 7.51 7.58 8.96
N VAL A 145 8.69 6.98 9.16
CA VAL A 145 9.81 7.56 9.90
C VAL A 145 10.37 8.77 9.14
N SER A 146 10.59 8.65 7.84
CA SER A 146 11.05 9.75 6.98
C SER A 146 10.12 10.95 7.04
N LEU A 147 8.80 10.75 6.93
CA LEU A 147 7.81 11.82 7.05
C LEU A 147 7.89 12.54 8.38
N LYS A 148 8.07 11.82 9.49
CA LYS A 148 8.25 12.45 10.82
C LYS A 148 9.51 13.31 10.84
N ARG A 149 10.63 12.82 10.30
CA ARG A 149 11.90 13.56 10.23
C ARG A 149 11.81 14.79 9.32
N ARG A 150 11.23 14.64 8.13
CA ARG A 150 11.02 15.74 7.18
C ARG A 150 10.06 16.80 7.70
N ALA A 151 9.03 16.40 8.44
CA ALA A 151 8.12 17.34 9.11
C ALA A 151 8.86 18.18 10.16
N ALA A 152 9.65 17.53 11.02
CA ALA A 152 10.46 18.21 12.04
C ALA A 152 11.50 19.17 11.42
N ALA A 153 12.02 18.84 10.24
CA ALA A 153 12.96 19.68 9.48
C ALA A 153 12.29 20.76 8.62
N GLY A 154 10.96 20.91 8.65
CA GLY A 154 10.25 21.90 7.83
C GLY A 154 10.28 21.63 6.32
N LEU A 155 10.61 20.40 5.90
CA LEU A 155 10.78 20.02 4.48
C LEU A 155 9.49 19.53 3.82
N LEU A 156 8.38 19.40 4.58
CA LEU A 156 7.10 18.98 4.02
C LEU A 156 6.32 20.18 3.50
N ARG A 157 5.95 20.11 2.22
CA ARG A 157 4.92 20.98 1.65
C ARG A 157 3.56 20.41 2.06
N SER A 158 2.90 21.01 3.04
CA SER A 158 1.51 20.69 3.33
C SER A 158 0.65 21.23 2.20
N LEU A 159 -0.03 20.35 1.46
CA LEU A 159 -1.18 20.79 0.67
C LEU A 159 -2.29 21.12 1.67
N PRO A 160 -2.83 22.36 1.68
CA PRO A 160 -3.97 22.67 2.52
C PRO A 160 -5.14 21.84 2.02
N LEU A 161 -5.49 20.82 2.80
CA LEU A 161 -6.74 20.11 2.61
C LEU A 161 -7.81 20.95 3.29
N GLY A 162 -8.98 21.03 2.66
CA GLY A 162 -10.11 21.74 3.25
C GLY A 162 -10.43 21.26 4.67
N PRO A 163 -11.25 22.03 5.42
CA PRO A 163 -11.54 21.72 6.82
C PRO A 163 -12.11 20.31 6.99
N ALA A 164 -11.83 19.67 8.12
CA ALA A 164 -12.34 18.34 8.44
C ALA A 164 -13.88 18.36 8.50
N ARG A 165 -14.54 17.43 7.80
CA ARG A 165 -16.01 17.34 7.76
C ARG A 165 -16.48 15.97 8.25
N ALA A 166 -17.46 15.93 9.15
CA ALA A 166 -18.05 14.68 9.62
C ALA A 166 -18.67 13.84 8.48
N ARG A 167 -19.24 14.51 7.47
CA ARG A 167 -19.74 13.85 6.24
C ARG A 167 -18.66 13.02 5.54
N ASN A 168 -17.41 13.52 5.52
CA ASN A 168 -16.30 12.82 4.87
C ASN A 168 -15.92 11.54 5.64
N ASP A 169 -15.99 11.57 6.97
CA ASP A 169 -15.80 10.37 7.80
C ASP A 169 -16.92 9.35 7.55
N GLY A 170 -18.17 9.81 7.43
CA GLY A 170 -19.31 8.95 7.08
C GLY A 170 -19.13 8.27 5.72
N ILE A 171 -18.70 9.02 4.70
CA ILE A 171 -18.40 8.47 3.36
C ILE A 171 -17.24 7.47 3.44
N ALA A 172 -16.17 7.79 4.18
CA ALA A 172 -15.02 6.89 4.30
C ALA A 172 -15.38 5.58 5.01
N LEU A 173 -16.19 5.65 6.07
CA LEU A 173 -16.65 4.47 6.81
C LEU A 173 -17.56 3.60 5.95
N VAL A 174 -18.66 4.18 5.43
CA VAL A 174 -19.65 3.42 4.67
C VAL A 174 -19.06 2.93 3.35
N GLY A 175 -18.41 3.81 2.58
CA GLY A 175 -17.77 3.45 1.32
C GLY A 175 -16.65 2.42 1.51
N GLY A 176 -15.82 2.60 2.54
CA GLY A 176 -14.76 1.63 2.87
C GLY A 176 -15.30 0.25 3.22
N LEU A 177 -16.35 0.18 4.06
CA LEU A 177 -16.98 -1.10 4.43
C LEU A 177 -17.69 -1.78 3.26
N VAL A 178 -18.39 -1.01 2.41
CA VAL A 178 -19.00 -1.56 1.19
C VAL A 178 -17.93 -2.14 0.28
N VAL A 179 -16.85 -1.41 0.02
CA VAL A 179 -15.74 -1.92 -0.81
C VAL A 179 -15.09 -3.13 -0.16
N TYR A 180 -14.87 -3.15 1.15
CA TYR A 180 -14.35 -4.31 1.87
C TYR A 180 -15.22 -5.56 1.60
N VAL A 181 -16.53 -5.48 1.85
CA VAL A 181 -17.47 -6.59 1.65
C VAL A 181 -17.44 -7.06 0.20
N VAL A 182 -17.50 -6.14 -0.75
CA VAL A 182 -17.46 -6.48 -2.18
C VAL A 182 -16.14 -7.17 -2.54
N PHE A 183 -15.04 -6.72 -1.97
CA PHE A 183 -13.71 -7.25 -2.27
C PHE A 183 -13.54 -8.66 -1.72
N VAL A 184 -13.83 -8.87 -0.44
CA VAL A 184 -13.59 -10.16 0.23
C VAL A 184 -14.52 -11.26 -0.24
N LEU A 185 -15.73 -10.92 -0.69
CA LEU A 185 -16.72 -11.91 -1.15
C LEU A 185 -16.59 -12.23 -2.65
N TRP A 186 -16.21 -11.26 -3.50
CA TRP A 186 -16.18 -11.45 -4.96
C TRP A 186 -14.86 -11.06 -5.61
N LEU A 187 -14.42 -9.81 -5.45
CA LEU A 187 -13.31 -9.29 -6.26
C LEU A 187 -11.98 -9.98 -5.97
N HIS A 188 -11.74 -10.41 -4.73
CA HIS A 188 -10.50 -11.10 -4.38
C HIS A 188 -10.36 -12.44 -5.12
N ALA A 189 -11.47 -13.18 -5.23
CA ALA A 189 -11.50 -14.42 -6.00
C ALA A 189 -11.36 -14.15 -7.50
N TRP A 190 -12.07 -13.15 -8.02
CA TRP A 190 -12.03 -12.81 -9.45
C TRP A 190 -10.67 -12.27 -9.91
N LEU A 191 -10.03 -11.42 -9.12
CA LEU A 191 -8.76 -10.76 -9.48
C LEU A 191 -7.54 -11.63 -9.14
N PHE A 192 -7.59 -12.38 -8.04
CA PHE A 192 -6.41 -13.08 -7.51
C PHE A 192 -6.58 -14.59 -7.41
N GLY A 193 -7.78 -15.13 -7.64
CA GLY A 193 -8.05 -16.57 -7.57
C GLY A 193 -8.17 -17.12 -6.14
N VAL A 194 -8.21 -16.25 -5.12
CA VAL A 194 -8.23 -16.67 -3.70
C VAL A 194 -9.51 -16.20 -3.04
N ARG A 195 -10.19 -17.10 -2.31
CA ARG A 195 -11.37 -16.81 -1.49
C ARG A 195 -10.96 -16.66 -0.01
N PRO A 196 -11.00 -15.46 0.57
CA PRO A 196 -10.55 -15.22 1.96
C PRO A 196 -11.28 -16.07 3.03
N PHE A 197 -12.53 -16.48 2.77
CA PHE A 197 -13.36 -17.21 3.73
C PHE A 197 -13.73 -18.65 3.32
N GLY A 198 -13.22 -19.14 2.17
CA GLY A 198 -13.59 -20.43 1.58
C GLY A 198 -14.35 -20.29 0.26
#